data_AF-A0A0Z9HZ70-F1
#
_entry.id   AF-A0A0Z9HZ70-F1
#
_cell.length_a   1.000
_cell.length_b   1.000
_cell.length_c   1.000
_cell.angle_alpha   90.00
_cell.angle_beta   90.00
_cell.angle_gamma   90.00
#
_symmetry.space_group_name_H-M   'P 1'
#
loop_
_entity.id
_entity.type
_entity.pdbx_description
1 polymer ?
#
loop_
_entity_poly.entity_id
_entity_poly.type
_entity_poly.pdbx_seq_one_letter_code
_entity_poly.pdbx_strand_id
1 'polypeptide(L)'
;MTYNMTDTTLKIGQLDLDMTQFEVPKKIVILSAKVNNRYNEVNGEKIKTEEVTKITCTALDADKVKVLTEMGISTDDLKAINLEIVGNVDKVATLAQNESLLNVPIELVKPKVRLAWNMARSNWAGVKLVCEDIKILGA
;
A
#
# COMPACT_ATOMS: atom_id res chain seq x y z
N MET A 1 15.43 17.90 0.98
CA MET A 1 14.42 18.89 1.40
C MET A 1 14.58 19.08 2.90
N THR A 2 14.38 20.29 3.41
CA THR A 2 14.53 20.59 4.85
C THR A 2 13.18 21.02 5.38
N TYR A 3 12.72 20.42 6.48
CA TYR A 3 11.46 20.75 7.12
C TYR A 3 11.70 21.60 8.37
N ASN A 4 10.84 22.58 8.63
CA ASN A 4 10.88 23.34 9.87
C ASN A 4 10.20 22.55 10.99
N MET A 5 10.85 22.40 12.14
CA MET A 5 10.35 21.65 13.28
C MET A 5 9.08 22.25 13.91
N THR A 6 8.79 23.53 13.66
CA THR A 6 7.58 24.20 14.15
C THR A 6 6.46 24.25 13.11
N ASP A 7 6.65 23.65 11.93
CA ASP A 7 5.63 23.62 10.89
C ASP A 7 4.50 22.64 11.26
N THR A 8 3.35 23.19 11.63
CA THR A 8 2.14 22.43 11.97
C THR A 8 1.28 22.09 10.77
N THR A 9 1.64 22.56 9.57
CA THR A 9 0.93 22.27 8.31
C THR A 9 1.46 21.00 7.63
N LEU A 10 2.61 20.49 8.09
CA LEU A 10 3.25 19.31 7.54
C LEU A 10 2.38 18.06 7.73
N LYS A 11 1.99 17.43 6.62
CA LYS A 11 1.31 16.13 6.63
C LYS A 11 2.32 15.02 6.81
N ILE A 12 2.68 14.71 8.05
CA ILE A 12 3.74 13.73 8.37
C ILE A 12 3.54 12.33 7.74
N GLY A 13 2.30 11.92 7.47
CA GLY A 13 2.01 10.68 6.75
C GLY A 13 2.35 10.66 5.26
N GLN A 14 2.70 11.82 4.68
CA GLN A 14 3.12 11.98 3.29
C GLN A 14 4.64 12.10 3.15
N LEU A 15 5.38 12.13 4.25
CA LEU A 15 6.84 12.15 4.24
C LEU A 15 7.39 10.80 3.81
N ASP A 16 8.30 10.84 2.84
CA ASP A 16 9.09 9.68 2.44
C ASP A 16 10.23 9.50 3.45
N LEU A 17 10.28 8.33 4.08
CA LEU A 17 11.37 7.93 4.96
C LEU A 17 12.56 7.44 4.13
N ASP A 18 13.76 7.48 4.73
CA ASP A 18 14.95 6.93 4.10
C ASP A 18 14.81 5.41 3.94
N MET A 19 14.60 4.98 2.69
CA MET A 19 14.37 3.58 2.36
C MET A 19 15.56 2.67 2.67
N THR A 20 16.78 3.21 2.78
CA THR A 20 17.97 2.42 3.09
C THR A 20 17.94 1.84 4.50
N GLN A 21 17.04 2.34 5.36
CA GLN A 21 16.82 1.85 6.71
C GLN A 21 15.84 0.66 6.79
N PHE A 22 15.32 0.19 5.66
CA PHE A 22 14.26 -0.83 5.60
C PHE A 22 14.60 -1.96 4.62
N GLU A 23 14.24 -3.19 5.00
CA GLU A 23 14.22 -4.33 4.08
C GLU A 23 12.95 -4.27 3.22
N VAL A 24 13.03 -3.55 2.10
CA VAL A 24 11.91 -3.43 1.16
C VAL A 24 11.94 -4.60 0.16
N PRO A 25 10.90 -5.45 0.10
CA PRO A 25 10.86 -6.55 -0.85
C PRO A 25 10.77 -6.03 -2.28
N LYS A 26 11.53 -6.64 -3.19
CA LYS A 26 11.49 -6.30 -4.62
C LYS A 26 10.20 -6.77 -5.29
N LYS A 27 9.66 -7.89 -4.82
CA LYS A 27 8.44 -8.53 -5.30
C LYS A 27 7.53 -8.85 -4.13
N ILE A 28 6.24 -8.66 -4.33
CA ILE A 28 5.23 -8.93 -3.31
C ILE A 28 4.06 -9.72 -3.90
N VAL A 29 3.33 -10.41 -3.04
CA VAL A 29 2.05 -11.06 -3.37
C VAL A 29 0.94 -10.30 -2.63
N ILE A 30 -0.03 -9.76 -3.36
CA ILE A 30 -1.17 -9.04 -2.77
C ILE A 30 -2.18 -10.05 -2.22
N LEU A 31 -2.54 -9.92 -0.95
CA LEU A 31 -3.55 -10.73 -0.28
C LEU A 31 -4.94 -10.10 -0.34
N SER A 32 -5.00 -8.77 -0.29
CA SER A 32 -6.24 -8.01 -0.41
C SER A 32 -5.98 -6.68 -1.09
N ALA A 33 -6.97 -6.18 -1.83
CA ALA A 33 -6.94 -4.87 -2.47
C ALA A 33 -8.27 -4.15 -2.26
N LYS A 34 -8.21 -2.89 -1.82
CA LYS A 34 -9.38 -2.03 -1.61
C LYS A 34 -9.21 -0.72 -2.35
N VAL A 35 -10.14 -0.42 -3.25
CA VAL A 35 -10.24 0.88 -3.91
C VAL A 35 -10.78 1.92 -2.93
N ASN A 36 -10.05 3.02 -2.75
CA ASN A 36 -10.47 4.13 -1.91
C ASN A 36 -10.78 5.34 -2.77
N ASN A 37 -12.04 5.80 -2.71
CA ASN A 37 -12.48 6.98 -3.44
C ASN A 37 -12.48 8.23 -2.56
N ARG A 38 -12.46 9.40 -3.19
CA ARG A 38 -12.68 10.67 -2.52
C ARG A 38 -14.12 10.75 -2.01
N TYR A 39 -14.29 11.42 -0.87
CA TYR A 39 -15.59 11.78 -0.33
C TYR A 39 -15.72 13.29 -0.33
N ASN A 40 -16.87 13.79 -0.78
CA ASN A 40 -17.22 15.20 -0.70
C ASN A 40 -18.22 15.41 0.44
N GLU A 41 -18.17 16.57 1.07
CA GLU A 41 -19.19 16.99 2.04
C GLU A 41 -20.27 17.77 1.30
N VAL A 42 -21.51 17.27 1.34
CA VAL A 42 -22.67 17.92 0.75
C VAL A 42 -23.76 17.94 1.83
N ASN A 43 -24.16 19.14 2.26
CA ASN A 43 -25.15 19.33 3.31
C ASN A 43 -24.84 18.60 4.64
N GLY A 44 -23.55 18.50 5.01
CA GLY A 44 -23.11 17.80 6.23
C GLY A 44 -23.01 16.28 6.10
N GLU A 45 -23.35 15.71 4.93
CA GLU A 45 -23.17 14.28 4.64
C GLU A 45 -21.92 14.02 3.78
N LYS A 46 -21.23 12.92 4.06
CA LYS A 46 -20.08 12.45 3.27
C LYS A 46 -20.54 11.57 2.12
N ILE A 47 -20.51 12.11 0.91
CA ILE A 47 -20.90 11.41 -0.31
C ILE A 47 -19.65 10.88 -1.01
N LYS A 48 -19.63 9.57 -1.28
CA LYS A 48 -18.56 8.91 -2.04
C LYS A 48 -18.61 9.38 -3.50
N THR A 49 -17.45 9.72 -4.05
CA THR A 49 -17.30 10.07 -5.47
C THR A 49 -16.73 8.90 -6.28
N GLU A 50 -16.72 9.01 -7.61
CA GLU A 50 -16.03 8.06 -8.50
C GLU A 50 -14.51 8.27 -8.53
N GLU A 51 -14.00 9.40 -8.03
CA GLU A 51 -12.56 9.71 -8.07
C GLU A 51 -11.78 8.76 -7.15
N VAL A 52 -10.99 7.87 -7.74
CA VAL A 52 -10.09 6.97 -7.01
C VAL A 52 -8.91 7.78 -6.49
N THR A 53 -8.64 7.67 -5.18
CA THR A 53 -7.53 8.38 -4.52
C THR A 53 -6.32 7.49 -4.30
N LYS A 54 -6.55 6.19 -4.02
CA LYS A 54 -5.52 5.17 -3.82
C LYS A 54 -6.13 3.78 -3.79
N ILE A 55 -5.30 2.77 -3.97
CA ILE A 55 -5.62 1.39 -3.65
C ILE A 55 -4.84 1.02 -2.39
N THR A 56 -5.52 0.49 -1.37
CA THR A 56 -4.89 -0.02 -0.15
C THR A 56 -4.83 -1.54 -0.23
N CYS A 57 -3.66 -2.10 0.02
CA CYS A 57 -3.43 -3.53 -0.04
C CYS A 57 -2.77 -4.05 1.22
N THR A 58 -3.01 -5.32 1.52
CA THR A 58 -2.12 -6.13 2.34
C THR A 58 -1.33 -7.05 1.43
N ALA A 59 -0.04 -7.22 1.70
CA ALA A 59 0.83 -8.02 0.85
C ALA A 59 1.88 -8.78 1.65
N LEU A 60 2.42 -9.85 1.06
CA LEU A 60 3.55 -10.60 1.59
C LEU A 60 4.76 -10.46 0.68
N ASP A 61 5.95 -10.65 1.25
CA ASP A 61 7.18 -10.81 0.48
C ASP A 61 7.09 -12.07 -0.39
N ALA A 62 7.18 -11.90 -1.71
CA ALA A 62 6.99 -12.99 -2.66
C ALA A 62 8.05 -14.08 -2.55
N ASP A 63 9.29 -13.72 -2.20
CA ASP A 63 10.37 -14.70 -2.08
C ASP A 63 10.15 -15.59 -0.85
N LYS A 64 9.65 -15.01 0.26
CA LYS A 64 9.27 -15.77 1.47
C LYS A 64 8.08 -16.68 1.21
N VAL A 65 7.05 -16.19 0.51
CA VAL A 65 5.89 -17.00 0.12
C VAL A 65 6.32 -18.20 -0.71
N LYS A 66 7.19 -17.99 -1.70
CA LYS A 66 7.69 -19.05 -2.57
C LYS A 66 8.42 -20.13 -1.76
N VAL A 67 9.39 -19.76 -0.92
CA VAL A 67 10.18 -20.72 -0.14
C VAL A 67 9.30 -21.52 0.81
N LEU A 68 8.39 -20.87 1.54
CA LEU A 68 7.52 -21.58 2.49
C LEU A 68 6.56 -22.53 1.78
N THR A 69 6.02 -22.11 0.63
CA THR A 69 5.14 -22.96 -0.19
C THR A 69 5.87 -24.19 -0.72
N GLU A 70 7.11 -24.03 -1.20
CA GLU A 70 7.97 -25.14 -1.65
C GLU A 70 8.30 -26.12 -0.50
N MET A 71 8.32 -25.64 0.74
CA MET A 71 8.51 -26.46 1.94
C MET A 71 7.21 -27.08 2.49
N GLY A 72 6.05 -26.80 1.88
CA GLY A 72 4.75 -27.24 2.38
C GLY A 72 4.32 -26.55 3.69
N ILE A 73 4.87 -25.37 3.99
CA ILE A 73 4.57 -24.58 5.18
C ILE A 73 3.54 -23.50 4.84
N SER A 74 2.53 -23.32 5.69
CA SER A 74 1.53 -22.25 5.52
C SER A 74 2.17 -20.87 5.63
N THR A 75 1.69 -19.94 4.81
CA THR A 75 2.08 -18.52 4.83
C THR A 75 1.16 -17.64 5.66
N ASP A 76 0.11 -18.21 6.28
CA ASP A 76 -0.95 -17.46 6.97
C ASP A 76 -0.42 -16.66 8.16
N ASP A 77 0.62 -17.18 8.83
CA ASP A 77 1.25 -16.53 9.99
C ASP A 77 2.28 -15.45 9.61
N LEU A 78 2.55 -15.25 8.31
CA LEU A 78 3.42 -14.17 7.88
C LEU A 78 2.78 -12.81 8.14
N LYS A 79 3.55 -11.91 8.75
CA LYS A 79 3.10 -10.54 8.96
C LYS A 79 2.95 -9.83 7.62
N ALA A 80 1.72 -9.40 7.34
CA ALA A 80 1.41 -8.63 6.14
C ALA A 80 2.05 -7.23 6.17
N ILE A 81 2.50 -6.81 5.01
CA ILE A 81 2.97 -5.47 4.69
C ILE A 81 1.75 -4.63 4.29
N ASN A 82 1.62 -3.45 4.88
CA ASN A 82 0.65 -2.45 4.43
C ASN A 82 1.20 -1.73 3.19
N LEU A 83 0.44 -1.74 2.10
CA LEU A 83 0.79 -1.09 0.84
C LEU A 83 -0.29 -0.09 0.43
N GLU A 84 0.13 1.06 -0.08
CA GLU A 84 -0.73 2.00 -0.82
C GLU A 84 -0.20 2.25 -2.22
N ILE A 85 -1.05 2.05 -3.22
CA ILE A 85 -0.76 2.39 -4.61
C ILE A 85 -1.45 3.73 -4.89
N VAL A 86 -0.65 4.77 -5.14
CA VAL A 86 -1.12 6.17 -5.21
C VAL A 86 -0.96 6.80 -6.60
N GLY A 87 -0.28 6.12 -7.52
CA GLY A 87 -0.23 6.50 -8.94
C GLY A 87 -0.88 5.42 -9.80
N ASN A 88 -1.15 5.76 -11.07
CA ASN A 88 -1.87 4.92 -12.03
C ASN A 88 -3.14 4.27 -11.46
N VAL A 89 -3.83 5.01 -10.59
CA VAL A 89 -4.91 4.50 -9.75
C VAL A 89 -6.09 3.97 -10.54
N ASP A 90 -6.41 4.55 -11.70
CA ASP A 90 -7.51 4.06 -12.54
C ASP A 90 -7.22 2.65 -13.09
N LYS A 91 -6.01 2.45 -13.65
CA LYS A 91 -5.53 1.15 -14.13
C LYS A 91 -5.58 0.10 -13.02
N VAL A 92 -5.04 0.46 -11.86
CA VAL A 92 -4.93 -0.47 -10.72
C VAL A 92 -6.29 -0.73 -10.07
N ALA A 93 -7.20 0.25 -10.08
CA ALA A 93 -8.57 0.06 -9.61
C ALA A 93 -9.32 -0.96 -10.47
N THR A 94 -9.19 -0.92 -11.79
CA THR A 94 -9.77 -1.94 -12.68
C THR A 94 -9.25 -3.35 -12.34
N LEU A 95 -7.94 -3.47 -12.10
CA LEU A 95 -7.31 -4.74 -11.71
C LEU A 95 -7.73 -5.21 -10.30
N ALA A 96 -8.00 -4.28 -9.39
CA ALA A 96 -8.50 -4.62 -8.06
C ALA A 96 -9.96 -5.08 -8.11
N GLN A 97 -10.79 -4.45 -8.95
CA GLN A 97 -12.21 -4.76 -9.09
C GLN A 97 -12.47 -6.13 -9.74
N ASN A 98 -11.60 -6.59 -10.63
CA ASN A 98 -11.69 -7.90 -11.26
C ASN A 98 -10.80 -8.96 -10.59
N GLU A 99 -10.35 -8.70 -9.35
CA GLU A 99 -9.52 -9.59 -8.52
C GLU A 99 -8.18 -10.04 -9.15
N SER A 100 -7.76 -9.44 -10.28
CA SER A 100 -6.55 -9.83 -11.02
C SER A 100 -5.24 -9.49 -10.28
N LEU A 101 -5.33 -8.81 -9.14
CA LEU A 101 -4.18 -8.52 -8.27
C LEU A 101 -3.96 -9.58 -7.19
N LEU A 102 -4.98 -10.38 -6.86
CA LEU A 102 -4.92 -11.27 -5.70
C LEU A 102 -4.05 -12.48 -5.97
N ASN A 103 -3.17 -12.81 -5.03
CA ASN A 103 -2.26 -13.96 -5.07
C ASN A 103 -1.31 -14.02 -6.28
N VAL A 104 -1.14 -12.89 -6.98
CA VAL A 104 -0.19 -12.78 -8.10
C VAL A 104 1.06 -12.03 -7.64
N PRO A 105 2.29 -12.51 -7.99
CA PRO A 105 3.50 -11.76 -7.74
C PRO A 105 3.52 -10.47 -8.57
N ILE A 106 3.84 -9.35 -7.92
CA ILE A 106 3.97 -8.05 -8.56
C ILE A 106 5.30 -7.37 -8.18
N GLU A 107 5.80 -6.52 -9.06
CA GLU A 107 6.88 -5.58 -8.78
C GLU A 107 6.33 -4.19 -8.48
N LEU A 108 6.89 -3.55 -7.45
CA LEU A 108 6.56 -2.18 -7.09
C LEU A 108 7.36 -1.20 -7.95
N VAL A 109 6.69 -0.21 -8.54
CA VAL A 109 7.34 0.85 -9.31
C VAL A 109 7.51 2.08 -8.42
N LYS A 110 8.77 2.52 -8.26
CA LYS A 110 9.18 3.61 -7.37
C LYS A 110 8.58 3.48 -5.96
N PRO A 111 8.86 2.36 -5.27
CA PRO A 111 8.42 2.20 -3.89
C PRO A 111 9.02 3.29 -3.02
N LYS A 112 8.30 3.64 -1.96
CA LYS A 112 8.63 4.60 -0.90
C LYS A 112 8.19 3.98 0.42
N VAL A 113 8.84 4.34 1.51
CA VAL A 113 8.42 3.97 2.86
C VAL A 113 7.84 5.21 3.54
N ARG A 114 6.66 5.08 4.15
CA ARG A 114 6.00 6.17 4.89
C ARG A 114 5.49 5.68 6.24
N LEU A 115 5.22 6.60 7.15
CA LEU A 115 4.56 6.28 8.41
C LEU A 115 3.17 5.69 8.16
N ALA A 116 2.82 4.65 8.92
CA ALA A 116 1.50 4.07 8.91
C ALA A 116 0.62 4.70 10.00
N TRP A 117 -0.60 5.11 9.63
CA TRP A 117 -1.59 5.56 10.58
C TRP A 117 -2.31 4.36 11.17
N ASN A 118 -2.23 4.21 12.49
CA ASN A 118 -2.97 3.22 13.23
C ASN A 118 -4.35 3.77 13.57
N MET A 119 -5.37 3.29 12.86
CA MET A 119 -6.76 3.70 13.06
C MET A 119 -7.28 3.36 14.46
N ALA A 120 -6.89 2.21 15.01
CA ALA A 120 -7.39 1.75 16.31
C ALA A 120 -6.85 2.59 17.48
N ARG A 121 -5.62 3.10 17.35
CA ARG A 121 -4.95 3.91 18.38
C ARG A 121 -4.94 5.41 18.07
N SER A 122 -5.47 5.81 16.91
CA SER A 122 -5.45 7.19 16.41
C SER A 122 -4.06 7.83 16.53
N ASN A 123 -3.02 7.09 16.12
CA ASN A 123 -1.65 7.56 16.14
C ASN A 123 -0.83 7.02 14.97
N TRP A 124 0.36 7.58 14.76
CA TRP A 124 1.33 7.00 13.82
C TRP A 124 2.06 5.86 14.53
N ALA A 125 1.99 4.65 13.95
CA ALA A 125 2.66 3.48 14.50
C ALA A 125 3.08 2.53 13.36
N GLY A 126 4.38 2.28 13.25
CA GLY A 126 4.96 1.47 12.19
C GLY A 126 5.06 2.20 10.85
N VAL A 127 5.33 1.43 9.81
CA VAL A 127 5.55 1.92 8.44
C VAL A 127 4.69 1.17 7.43
N LYS A 128 4.49 1.78 6.27
CA LYS A 128 3.84 1.21 5.10
C LYS A 128 4.68 1.44 3.85
N LEU A 129 4.50 0.60 2.85
CA LEU A 129 4.97 0.84 1.50
C LEU A 129 3.98 1.72 0.75
N VAL A 130 4.50 2.59 -0.09
CA VAL A 130 3.74 3.39 -1.04
C VAL A 130 4.41 3.30 -2.40
N CYS A 131 3.67 3.09 -3.49
CA CYS A 131 4.24 3.06 -4.84
C CYS A 131 3.42 3.88 -5.84
N GLU A 132 4.09 4.28 -6.93
CA GLU A 132 3.48 5.08 -8.01
C GLU A 132 2.85 4.19 -9.09
N ASP A 133 3.25 2.92 -9.18
CA ASP A 133 2.62 1.93 -10.04
C ASP A 133 3.00 0.50 -9.60
N ILE A 134 2.42 -0.48 -10.26
CA ILE A 134 2.73 -1.91 -10.14
C ILE A 134 2.92 -2.55 -11.50
N LYS A 135 3.72 -3.61 -11.55
CA LYS A 135 3.88 -4.50 -12.70
C LYS A 135 3.53 -5.92 -12.28
N ILE A 136 2.55 -6.51 -12.96
CA ILE A 136 2.18 -7.92 -12.76
C ILE A 136 3.26 -8.80 -13.38
N LEU A 137 3.70 -9.83 -12.64
CA LEU A 137 4.63 -10.84 -13.13
C LEU A 137 3.87 -12.11 -13.50
N GLY A 138 4.11 -12.64 -14.69
CA GLY A 138 3.49 -13.89 -15.16
C GLY A 138 2.11 -13.74 -15.81
N ALA A 139 1.80 -12.53 -16.33
CA ALA A 139 0.72 -12.33 -17.30
C ALA A 139 1.20 -12.63 -18.73
#